data_AF-A0A644VC13-F1
#
_entry.id   AF-A0A644VC13-F1
#
_cell.length_a   1.000
_cell.length_b   1.000
_cell.length_c   1.000
_cell.angle_alpha   90.00
_cell.angle_beta   90.00
_cell.angle_gamma   90.00
#
_symmetry.space_group_name_H-M   'P 1'
#
loop_
_entity.id
_entity.type
_entity.pdbx_description
1 polymer ?
#
loop_
_entity_poly.entity_id
_entity_poly.type
_entity_poly.pdbx_seq_one_letter_code
_entity_poly.pdbx_strand_id
1 'polypeptide(L)'
;MKKIFMTMCFAIALVLGVTAMGFAEQQKPERPLDPNITNLSAAYPLANEVLPSIPVKPESLNDAQAITAYIAAVDAYTKAAQKYIDGTTNDLNKIVAQRNLAVQNANKVVEECNAFFEANKKQN
;
A
#
# COMPACT_ATOMS: atom_id res chain seq x y z
N MET A 1 -9.84 -62.81 1.39
CA MET A 1 -10.73 -61.69 1.78
C MET A 1 -10.03 -60.50 2.47
N LYS A 2 -8.77 -60.59 2.94
CA LYS A 2 -8.07 -59.43 3.57
C LYS A 2 -7.46 -58.42 2.59
N LYS A 3 -7.02 -58.85 1.40
CA LYS A 3 -6.31 -57.97 0.45
C LYS A 3 -7.24 -57.02 -0.32
N ILE A 4 -8.45 -57.47 -0.67
CA ILE A 4 -9.44 -56.64 -1.38
C ILE A 4 -10.01 -55.53 -0.49
N PHE A 5 -10.23 -55.82 0.81
CA PHE A 5 -10.70 -54.82 1.77
C PHE A 5 -9.66 -53.72 2.02
N MET A 6 -8.36 -54.08 2.04
CA MET A 6 -7.27 -53.14 2.28
C MET A 6 -7.03 -52.22 1.08
N THR A 7 -7.18 -52.72 -0.15
CA THR A 7 -7.08 -51.90 -1.37
C THR A 7 -8.28 -50.95 -1.54
N MET A 8 -9.48 -51.38 -1.13
CA MET A 8 -10.69 -50.57 -1.22
C MET A 8 -10.71 -49.43 -0.19
N CYS A 9 -10.18 -49.64 1.03
CA CYS A 9 -10.01 -48.57 2.01
C CYS A 9 -8.97 -47.52 1.57
N PHE A 10 -7.91 -47.92 0.86
CA PHE A 10 -6.90 -46.99 0.35
C PHE A 10 -7.42 -46.12 -0.81
N ALA A 11 -8.28 -46.67 -1.67
CA ALA A 11 -8.93 -45.92 -2.74
C ALA A 11 -9.95 -44.90 -2.21
N ILE A 12 -10.69 -45.23 -1.14
CA ILE A 12 -11.66 -44.31 -0.52
C ILE A 12 -10.93 -43.19 0.26
N ALA A 13 -9.80 -43.49 0.90
CA ALA A 13 -8.95 -42.47 1.53
C ALA A 13 -8.33 -41.51 0.51
N LEU A 14 -8.02 -41.98 -0.70
CA LEU A 14 -7.47 -41.14 -1.78
C LEU A 14 -8.51 -40.16 -2.34
N VAL A 15 -9.79 -40.56 -2.46
CA VAL A 15 -10.87 -39.68 -2.94
C VAL A 15 -11.30 -38.67 -1.87
N LEU A 16 -11.22 -39.05 -0.58
CA LEU A 16 -11.47 -38.14 0.55
C LEU A 16 -10.27 -37.22 0.89
N GLY A 17 -9.06 -37.54 0.43
CA GLY A 17 -7.88 -36.70 0.60
C GLY A 17 -7.80 -35.49 -0.34
N VAL A 18 -8.53 -35.53 -1.47
CA VAL A 18 -8.51 -34.44 -2.48
C VAL A 18 -9.48 -33.31 -2.11
N THR A 19 -10.45 -33.54 -1.22
CA THR A 19 -11.38 -32.48 -0.76
C THR A 19 -10.81 -31.60 0.34
N ALA A 20 -9.59 -31.89 0.83
CA ALA A 20 -8.87 -31.06 1.80
C ALA A 20 -7.94 -30.02 1.17
N MET A 21 -8.01 -29.77 -0.15
CA MET A 21 -7.55 -28.49 -0.73
C MET A 21 -8.57 -27.38 -0.43
N GLY A 22 -9.04 -27.30 0.81
CA GLY A 22 -9.51 -26.07 1.38
C GLY A 22 -8.29 -25.22 1.69
N PHE A 23 -7.66 -24.66 0.65
CA PHE A 23 -7.10 -23.32 0.78
C PHE A 23 -8.29 -22.38 1.02
N ALA A 24 -8.91 -22.51 2.20
CA ALA A 24 -9.68 -21.45 2.80
C ALA A 24 -8.65 -20.42 3.30
N GLU A 25 -7.90 -19.85 2.36
CA GLU A 25 -7.45 -18.49 2.51
C GLU A 25 -8.76 -17.72 2.61
N GLN A 26 -9.12 -17.40 3.85
CA GLN A 26 -10.33 -16.71 4.20
C GLN A 26 -10.36 -15.46 3.32
N GLN A 27 -11.15 -15.50 2.23
CA GLN A 27 -11.26 -14.40 1.30
C GLN A 27 -11.65 -13.20 2.14
N LYS A 28 -10.68 -12.31 2.36
CA LYS A 28 -10.96 -11.03 2.98
C LYS A 28 -12.01 -10.42 2.07
N PRO A 29 -13.21 -10.12 2.56
CA PRO A 29 -14.29 -9.66 1.71
C PRO A 29 -13.77 -8.51 0.86
N GLU A 30 -13.88 -8.64 -0.46
CA GLU A 30 -13.58 -7.57 -1.40
C GLU A 30 -14.51 -6.42 -0.99
N ARG A 31 -13.94 -5.45 -0.27
CA ARG A 31 -14.66 -4.23 0.04
C ARG A 31 -14.73 -3.48 -1.29
N PRO A 32 -15.92 -3.15 -1.80
CA PRO A 32 -16.02 -2.26 -2.95
C PRO A 32 -15.27 -0.98 -2.59
N LEU A 33 -14.14 -0.74 -3.25
CA LEU A 33 -13.40 0.50 -3.08
C LEU A 33 -14.07 1.51 -4.02
N ASP A 34 -14.86 2.42 -3.44
CA ASP A 34 -15.35 3.59 -4.19
C ASP A 34 -14.11 4.38 -4.68
N PRO A 35 -13.94 4.56 -5.99
CA PRO A 35 -12.78 5.28 -6.54
C PRO A 35 -12.71 6.74 -6.08
N ASN A 36 -13.82 7.30 -5.57
CA ASN A 36 -13.90 8.67 -5.06
C ASN A 36 -13.56 8.78 -3.57
N ILE A 37 -13.38 7.66 -2.86
CA ILE A 37 -13.03 7.65 -1.44
C ILE A 37 -11.52 7.48 -1.28
N THR A 38 -10.92 8.31 -0.43
CA THR A 38 -9.50 8.19 -0.10
C THR A 38 -9.22 6.84 0.59
N ASN A 39 -8.15 6.17 0.15
CA ASN A 39 -7.65 4.95 0.80
C ASN A 39 -6.77 5.25 2.03
N LEU A 40 -6.61 6.53 2.38
CA LEU A 40 -5.89 6.94 3.58
C LEU A 40 -6.78 6.73 4.81
N SER A 41 -6.26 6.02 5.82
CA SER A 41 -6.97 5.80 7.09
C SER A 41 -7.00 7.03 7.99
N ALA A 42 -6.12 8.00 7.75
CA ALA A 42 -6.06 9.28 8.41
C ALA A 42 -5.73 10.36 7.38
N ALA A 43 -6.30 11.55 7.54
CA ALA A 43 -5.95 12.70 6.71
C ALA A 43 -4.51 13.14 6.98
N TYR A 44 -3.84 13.67 5.96
CA TYR A 44 -2.57 14.38 6.18
C TYR A 44 -2.85 15.64 7.02
N PRO A 45 -1.94 15.98 7.96
CA PRO A 45 -2.07 17.22 8.72
C PRO A 45 -2.21 18.42 7.81
N LEU A 46 -3.08 19.36 8.16
CA LEU A 46 -3.24 20.57 7.36
C LEU A 46 -2.06 21.52 7.57
N ALA A 47 -1.76 22.35 6.58
CA ALA A 47 -0.65 23.30 6.66
C ALA A 47 -0.75 24.23 7.89
N ASN A 48 -1.95 24.67 8.25
CA ASN A 48 -2.18 25.50 9.44
C ASN A 48 -1.99 24.75 10.78
N GLU A 49 -1.93 23.43 10.78
CA GLU A 49 -1.68 22.61 11.98
C GLU A 49 -0.18 22.36 12.21
N VAL A 50 0.63 22.40 11.14
CA VAL A 50 2.05 22.01 11.19
C VAL A 50 3.01 23.14 10.90
N LEU A 51 2.60 24.15 10.13
CA LEU A 51 3.45 25.28 9.82
C LEU A 51 3.46 26.28 10.98
N PRO A 52 4.60 26.93 11.23
CA PRO A 52 4.63 28.08 12.14
C PRO A 52 3.73 29.19 11.58
N SER A 53 3.36 30.13 12.45
CA SER A 53 2.59 31.31 12.01
C SER A 53 3.32 32.05 10.89
N ILE A 54 2.54 32.62 9.97
CA ILE A 54 3.07 33.42 8.88
C ILE A 54 3.86 34.60 9.47
N PRO A 55 5.14 34.79 9.10
CA PRO A 55 5.95 35.90 9.58
C PRO A 55 5.30 37.25 9.29
N VAL A 56 5.26 38.12 10.29
CA VAL A 56 4.73 39.47 10.15
C VAL A 56 5.87 40.41 9.80
N LYS A 57 5.69 41.17 8.71
CA LYS A 57 6.69 42.15 8.27
C LYS A 57 6.93 43.22 9.35
N PRO A 58 8.16 43.73 9.49
CA PRO A 58 8.42 44.86 10.39
C PRO A 58 7.70 46.12 9.89
N GLU A 59 7.39 47.02 10.82
CA GLU A 59 6.71 48.29 10.52
C GLU A 59 7.63 49.27 9.77
N SER A 60 8.94 49.15 9.95
CA SER A 60 9.94 50.03 9.36
C SER A 60 11.20 49.26 8.94
N LEU A 61 11.84 49.73 7.88
CA LEU A 61 13.13 49.22 7.42
C LEU A 61 14.33 49.84 8.17
N ASN A 62 14.08 50.82 9.05
CA ASN A 62 15.14 51.43 9.85
C ASN A 62 15.46 50.62 11.12
N ASP A 63 14.63 49.63 11.46
CA ASP A 63 14.87 48.71 12.58
C ASP A 63 15.58 47.45 12.08
N ALA A 64 16.91 47.47 12.13
CA ALA A 64 17.75 46.35 11.69
C ALA A 64 17.52 45.07 12.50
N GLN A 65 17.14 45.18 13.78
CA GLN A 65 16.87 44.03 14.63
C GLN A 65 15.55 43.37 14.22
N ALA A 66 14.50 44.16 13.99
CA ALA A 66 13.22 43.66 13.52
C ALA A 66 13.32 43.05 12.11
N ILE A 67 14.12 43.64 11.21
CA ILE A 67 14.40 43.04 9.89
C ILE A 67 15.10 41.69 10.02
N THR A 68 16.13 41.60 10.87
CA THR A 68 16.89 40.35 11.06
C THR A 68 15.98 39.26 11.61
N ALA A 69 15.13 39.59 12.60
CA ALA A 69 14.14 38.66 13.15
C ALA A 69 13.12 38.21 12.09
N TYR A 70 12.64 39.13 11.26
CA TYR A 70 11.72 38.81 10.17
C TYR A 70 12.36 37.88 9.12
N ILE A 71 13.60 38.13 8.71
CA ILE A 71 14.34 37.26 7.77
C ILE A 71 14.48 35.85 8.35
N ALA A 72 14.86 35.73 9.63
CA ALA A 72 14.98 34.43 10.29
C ALA A 72 13.63 33.71 10.38
N ALA A 73 12.54 34.44 10.66
CA ALA A 73 11.19 33.88 10.69
C ALA A 73 10.73 33.41 9.29
N VAL A 74 11.04 34.16 8.23
CA VAL A 74 10.77 33.77 6.82
C VAL A 74 11.55 32.52 6.43
N ASP A 75 12.83 32.43 6.78
CA ASP A 75 13.64 31.23 6.53
C ASP A 75 13.08 30.02 7.29
N ALA A 76 12.71 30.18 8.56
CA ALA A 76 12.09 29.11 9.34
C ALA A 76 10.75 28.64 8.74
N TYR A 77 9.89 29.58 8.34
CA TYR A 77 8.60 29.27 7.71
C TYR A 77 8.78 28.54 6.39
N THR A 78 9.68 29.00 5.52
CA THR A 78 9.93 28.37 4.21
C THR A 78 10.53 26.97 4.36
N LYS A 79 11.44 26.76 5.31
CA LYS A 79 11.96 25.43 5.65
C LYS A 79 10.88 24.49 6.19
N ALA A 80 9.98 24.99 7.04
CA ALA A 80 8.86 24.18 7.55
C ALA A 80 7.89 23.80 6.42
N ALA A 81 7.58 24.73 5.51
CA ALA A 81 6.74 24.48 4.34
C ALA A 81 7.36 23.44 3.41
N GLN A 82 8.68 23.52 3.17
CA GLN A 82 9.37 22.51 2.37
C GLN A 82 9.31 21.12 3.01
N LYS A 83 9.57 21.01 4.33
CA LYS A 83 9.45 19.74 5.06
C LYS A 83 8.05 19.14 4.98
N TYR A 84 7.01 19.97 5.05
CA TYR A 84 5.63 19.53 4.90
C TYR A 84 5.35 18.91 3.52
N ILE A 85 5.86 19.54 2.46
CA ILE A 85 5.77 19.03 1.09
C ILE A 85 6.58 17.73 0.93
N ASP A 86 7.81 17.72 1.42
CA ASP A 86 8.72 16.58 1.30
C ASP A 86 8.16 15.34 2.02
N GLY A 87 7.63 15.51 3.24
CA GLY A 87 7.00 14.44 4.01
C GLY A 87 5.86 13.77 3.24
N THR A 88 4.93 14.59 2.74
CA THR A 88 3.78 14.11 1.94
C THR A 88 4.26 13.39 0.67
N THR A 89 5.25 13.94 -0.02
CA THR A 89 5.81 13.36 -1.25
C THR A 89 6.46 12.01 -0.98
N ASN A 90 7.24 11.90 0.09
CA ASN A 90 7.91 10.66 0.48
C ASN A 90 6.92 9.53 0.77
N ASP A 91 5.82 9.85 1.46
CA ASP A 91 4.80 8.84 1.78
C ASP A 91 3.99 8.43 0.54
N LEU A 92 3.67 9.37 -0.35
CA LEU A 92 3.07 9.06 -1.65
C LEU A 92 3.96 8.12 -2.48
N ASN A 93 5.27 8.38 -2.53
CA ASN A 93 6.21 7.53 -3.24
C ASN A 93 6.22 6.09 -2.69
N LYS A 94 6.16 5.91 -1.37
CA LYS A 94 6.05 4.58 -0.76
C LYS A 94 4.75 3.88 -1.14
N ILE A 95 3.62 4.60 -1.10
CA ILE A 95 2.30 4.06 -1.46
C ILE A 95 2.30 3.61 -2.92
N VAL A 96 2.82 4.43 -3.84
CA VAL A 96 2.92 4.08 -5.26
C VAL A 96 3.81 2.85 -5.45
N ALA A 97 4.97 2.79 -4.78
CA ALA A 97 5.87 1.63 -4.85
C ALA A 97 5.17 0.33 -4.41
N GLN A 98 4.43 0.35 -3.30
CA GLN A 98 3.67 -0.80 -2.82
C GLN A 98 2.57 -1.23 -3.80
N ARG A 99 1.86 -0.27 -4.40
CA ARG A 99 0.82 -0.55 -5.40
C ARG A 99 1.41 -1.16 -6.67
N ASN A 100 2.54 -0.63 -7.14
CA ASN A 100 3.26 -1.18 -8.28
C ASN A 100 3.73 -2.62 -8.00
N LEU A 101 4.18 -2.91 -6.78
CA LEU A 101 4.53 -4.29 -6.38
C LEU A 101 3.30 -5.22 -6.38
N ALA A 102 2.16 -4.76 -5.87
CA ALA A 102 0.92 -5.54 -5.89
C ALA A 102 0.47 -5.89 -7.32
N VAL A 103 0.55 -4.94 -8.25
CA VAL A 103 0.26 -5.17 -9.68
C VAL A 103 1.24 -6.18 -10.28
N GLN A 104 2.54 -6.05 -10.00
CA GLN A 104 3.53 -7.03 -10.46
C GLN A 104 3.24 -8.44 -9.95
N ASN A 105 2.89 -8.58 -8.66
CA ASN A 105 2.51 -9.87 -8.08
C ASN A 105 1.25 -10.45 -8.75
N ALA A 106 0.24 -9.61 -9.03
CA ALA A 106 -0.97 -10.05 -9.73
C ALA A 106 -0.65 -10.56 -11.15
N ASN A 107 0.19 -9.85 -11.89
CA ASN A 107 0.65 -10.28 -13.21
C ASN A 107 1.39 -11.61 -13.13
N LYS A 108 2.28 -11.79 -12.14
CA LYS A 108 3.00 -13.06 -11.92
C LYS A 108 2.05 -14.24 -11.68
N VAL A 109 1.00 -14.04 -10.88
CA VAL A 109 -0.01 -15.09 -10.65
C VAL A 109 -0.73 -15.47 -11.94
N VAL A 110 -1.11 -14.48 -12.76
CA VAL A 110 -1.74 -14.73 -14.07
C VAL A 110 -0.79 -15.48 -15.00
N GLU A 111 0.48 -15.09 -15.06
CA GLU A 111 1.51 -15.77 -15.86
C GLU A 111 1.71 -17.22 -15.44
N GLU A 112 1.83 -17.48 -14.13
CA GLU A 112 1.98 -18.83 -13.58
C GLU A 112 0.75 -19.70 -13.85
N CYS A 113 -0.45 -19.13 -13.72
CA CYS A 113 -1.70 -19.81 -14.05
C CYS A 113 -1.77 -20.19 -15.54
N ASN A 114 -1.44 -19.26 -16.43
CA ASN A 114 -1.40 -19.53 -17.87
C ASN A 114 -0.35 -20.60 -18.22
N ALA A 115 0.85 -20.53 -17.63
CA ALA A 115 1.89 -21.52 -17.83
C ALA A 115 1.46 -22.93 -17.38
N PHE A 116 0.76 -23.03 -16.24
CA PHE A 116 0.19 -24.28 -15.76
C PHE A 116 -0.78 -24.88 -16.78
N PHE A 117 -1.74 -24.10 -17.30
CA PHE A 117 -2.69 -24.60 -18.28
C PHE A 117 -2.03 -25.01 -19.60
N GLU A 118 -1.07 -24.23 -20.11
CA GLU A 118 -0.35 -24.57 -21.33
C GLU A 118 0.49 -25.85 -21.20
N ALA A 119 1.11 -26.10 -20.05
CA ALA A 119 1.84 -27.33 -19.80
C ALA A 119 0.93 -28.57 -19.82
N ASN A 120 -0.30 -28.45 -19.29
CA ASN A 120 -1.27 -29.55 -19.22
C ASN A 120 -2.03 -29.76 -20.54
N LYS A 121 -2.13 -28.75 -21.41
CA LYS A 121 -2.64 -28.93 -22.79
C LYS A 121 -1.77 -29.84 -23.64
N LYS A 122 -0.46 -29.91 -23.36
CA LYS A 122 0.50 -30.76 -24.09
C LYS A 122 0.51 -32.22 -23.63
N GLN A 123 -0.19 -32.55 -22.55
CA GLN A 123 -0.21 -33.89 -21.94
C GLN A 123 -1.52 -34.65 -22.19
N ASN A 124 -2.52 -34.01 -22.80
CA ASN A 124 -3.76 -34.61 -23.28
C ASN A 124 -3.80 -34.60 -24.82
#